data_AF-A0A2V8R284-F1
#
_entry.id   AF-A0A2V8R284-F1
#
_cell.length_a   1.000
_cell.length_b   1.000
_cell.length_c   1.000
_cell.angle_alpha   90.00
_cell.angle_beta   90.00
_cell.angle_gamma   90.00
#
_symmetry.space_group_name_H-M   'P 1'
#
loop_
_entity.id
_entity.type
_entity.pdbx_description
1 polymer ?
#
loop_
_entity_poly.entity_id
_entity_poly.type
_entity_poly.pdbx_seq_one_letter_code
_entity_poly.pdbx_strand_id
1 'polypeptide(L)'
;MLLDPTQILAKRTSVTVTPEVAVLSPRGELLYRGRIDDLYMGLGKFREKPTRRDLQLTLDAIAAGLPIPAPVTKAVGCYLPTPPGER
;
A
#
# COMPACT_ATOMS: atom_id res chain seq x y z
N MET A 1 14.99 -7.91 -5.06
CA MET A 1 14.72 -6.46 -4.94
C MET A 1 14.54 -5.92 -6.36
N LEU A 2 13.48 -5.16 -6.62
CA LEU A 2 13.20 -4.56 -7.94
C LEU A 2 13.33 -3.05 -7.81
N LEU A 3 14.08 -2.41 -8.70
CA LEU A 3 14.19 -0.96 -8.78
C LEU A 3 13.18 -0.44 -9.82
N ASP A 4 12.51 0.68 -9.52
CA ASP A 4 11.56 1.36 -10.42
C ASP A 4 12.02 2.81 -10.69
N PRO A 5 13.10 3.03 -11.48
CA PRO A 5 13.71 4.35 -11.64
C PRO A 5 12.79 5.39 -12.28
N THR A 6 11.91 4.92 -13.17
CA THR A 6 10.94 5.74 -13.90
C THR A 6 9.57 5.79 -13.22
N GLN A 7 9.42 5.12 -12.07
CA GLN A 7 8.20 5.07 -11.29
C GLN A 7 6.97 4.55 -12.06
N ILE A 8 7.17 3.61 -13.00
CA ILE A 8 6.07 3.06 -13.80
C ILE A 8 5.14 2.24 -12.92
N LEU A 9 5.70 1.45 -12.00
CA LEU A 9 4.90 0.63 -11.09
C LEU A 9 4.20 1.51 -10.05
N ALA A 10 4.91 2.49 -9.49
CA ALA A 10 4.33 3.43 -8.54
C ALA A 10 3.14 4.20 -9.16
N LYS A 11 3.28 4.70 -10.39
CA LYS A 11 2.21 5.39 -11.13
C LYS A 11 1.04 4.47 -11.44
N ARG A 12 1.28 3.26 -11.96
CA ARG A 12 0.22 2.29 -12.29
C ARG A 12 -0.60 1.87 -11.07
N THR A 13 0.04 1.75 -9.92
CA THR A 13 -0.60 1.36 -8.65
C THR A 13 -1.10 2.55 -7.84
N SER A 14 -0.77 3.77 -8.28
CA SER A 14 -1.12 5.04 -7.61
C SER A 14 -0.68 5.10 -6.14
N VAL A 15 0.41 4.40 -5.78
CA VAL A 15 1.04 4.56 -4.46
C VAL A 15 1.80 5.88 -4.42
N THR A 16 1.85 6.51 -3.25
CA THR A 16 2.33 7.88 -3.07
C THR A 16 3.25 8.03 -1.87
N VAL A 17 3.21 7.11 -0.90
CA VAL A 17 4.00 7.19 0.32
C VAL A 17 4.73 5.87 0.61
N THR A 18 5.74 5.92 1.49
CA THR A 18 6.44 4.75 2.00
C THR A 18 6.41 4.72 3.53
N PRO A 19 5.91 3.62 4.14
CA PRO A 19 5.41 2.39 3.52
C PRO A 19 3.96 2.49 3.00
N GLU A 20 3.70 1.93 1.81
CA GLU A 20 2.37 1.74 1.21
C GLU A 20 2.38 0.47 0.35
N VAL A 21 1.25 -0.21 0.23
CA VAL A 21 1.10 -1.49 -0.49
C VAL A 21 0.02 -1.35 -1.55
N ALA A 22 0.23 -1.99 -2.69
CA ALA A 22 -0.79 -2.24 -3.69
C ALA A 22 -0.91 -3.75 -3.96
N VAL A 23 -2.13 -4.30 -3.96
CA VAL A 23 -2.43 -5.70 -4.34
C VAL A 23 -3.14 -5.67 -5.67
N LEU A 24 -2.64 -6.44 -6.64
CA LEU A 24 -3.21 -6.56 -7.97
C LEU A 24 -3.84 -7.93 -8.17
N SER A 25 -4.93 -8.00 -8.94
CA SER A 25 -5.49 -9.25 -9.44
C SER A 25 -4.54 -9.88 -10.47
N PRO A 26 -4.70 -11.17 -10.82
CA PRO A 26 -3.93 -11.78 -11.91
C PRO A 26 -4.11 -11.08 -13.26
N ARG A 27 -5.18 -10.27 -13.42
CA ARG A 27 -5.45 -9.45 -14.60
C ARG A 27 -4.83 -8.05 -14.51
N GLY A 28 -4.15 -7.73 -13.41
CA GLY A 28 -3.52 -6.44 -13.17
C GLY A 28 -4.45 -5.37 -12.56
N GLU A 29 -5.66 -5.73 -12.13
CA GLU A 29 -6.61 -4.79 -11.53
C GLU A 29 -6.22 -4.48 -10.09
N LEU A 30 -6.32 -3.22 -9.66
CA LEU A 30 -6.02 -2.83 -8.29
C LEU A 30 -7.12 -3.30 -7.32
N LEU A 31 -6.79 -4.30 -6.50
CA LEU A 31 -7.69 -4.88 -5.49
C LEU A 31 -7.58 -4.19 -4.13
N TYR A 32 -6.37 -3.74 -3.77
CA TYR A 32 -6.13 -3.04 -2.53
C TYR A 32 -5.02 -2.01 -2.69
N ARG A 33 -5.15 -0.85 -2.04
CA ARG A 33 -4.07 0.12 -1.87
C ARG A 33 -4.11 0.77 -0.49
N GLY A 34 -3.00 0.72 0.24
CA GLY A 34 -2.87 1.49 1.48
C GLY A 34 -1.82 0.95 2.43
N ARG A 35 -2.08 1.09 3.73
CA ARG A 35 -1.13 0.68 4.78
C ARG A 35 -1.00 -0.83 4.89
N ILE A 36 0.11 -1.29 5.45
CA ILE A 36 0.33 -2.69 5.80
C ILE A 36 -0.53 -3.06 7.02
N ASP A 37 -0.45 -2.21 8.04
CA ASP A 37 -1.15 -2.31 9.32
C ASP A 37 -1.30 -0.90 9.93
N ASP A 38 -1.89 -0.81 11.12
CA ASP A 38 -2.09 0.44 11.86
C ASP A 38 -0.98 0.78 12.86
N LEU A 39 0.23 0.23 12.68
CA LEU A 39 1.38 0.52 13.55
C LEU A 39 1.69 2.02 13.53
N TYR A 40 1.70 2.64 12.35
CA TYR A 40 1.95 4.07 12.18
C TYR A 40 0.64 4.87 12.20
N MET A 41 0.45 5.65 13.26
CA MET A 41 -0.71 6.54 13.41
C MET A 41 -0.45 7.93 12.82
N GLY A 42 0.83 8.31 12.69
CA GLY A 42 1.30 9.58 12.16
C GLY A 42 2.81 9.57 11.98
N LEU A 43 3.37 10.59 11.34
CA LEU A 43 4.82 10.75 11.24
C LEU A 43 5.43 10.84 12.65
N GLY A 44 6.37 9.95 12.95
CA GLY A 44 6.98 9.83 14.28
C GLY A 44 6.06 9.30 15.38
N LYS A 45 4.83 8.86 15.05
CA LYS A 45 3.85 8.33 16.01
C LYS A 45 3.50 6.89 15.66
N PHE A 46 3.97 5.96 16.48
CA PHE A 46 3.75 4.53 16.29
C PHE A 46 3.23 3.86 17.57
N ARG A 47 2.53 2.74 17.38
CA ARG A 47 2.11 1.85 18.46
C ARG A 47 3.25 0.89 18.80
N GLU A 48 3.24 0.31 20.00
CA GLU A 48 4.17 -0.78 20.31
C GLU A 48 3.90 -2.02 19.44
N LYS A 49 2.61 -2.28 19.17
CA LYS A 49 2.13 -3.40 18.35
C LYS A 49 0.95 -2.96 17.48
N PRO A 50 0.83 -3.48 16.25
CA PRO A 50 -0.32 -3.21 15.41
C PRO A 50 -1.58 -3.85 16.02
N THR A 51 -2.68 -3.12 16.03
CA THR A 51 -4.01 -3.58 16.44
C THR A 51 -4.86 -4.06 15.27
N ARG A 52 -4.51 -3.64 14.04
CA ARG A 52 -5.16 -4.08 12.80
C ARG A 52 -4.12 -4.32 11.72
N ARG A 53 -4.20 -5.48 11.06
CA ARG A 53 -3.30 -5.88 9.97
C ARG A 53 -4.04 -5.83 8.63
N ASP A 54 -4.20 -4.63 8.09
CA ASP A 54 -5.04 -4.37 6.91
C ASP A 54 -4.64 -5.21 5.67
N LEU A 55 -3.34 -5.35 5.40
CA LEU A 55 -2.87 -6.19 4.31
C LEU A 55 -3.21 -7.66 4.54
N GLN A 56 -2.99 -8.19 5.74
CA GLN A 56 -3.29 -9.59 6.06
C GLN A 56 -4.79 -9.87 5.87
N LEU A 57 -5.65 -9.02 6.43
CA LEU A 57 -7.11 -9.15 6.30
C LEU A 57 -7.55 -9.13 4.84
N THR A 58 -6.91 -8.30 4.01
CA THR A 58 -7.17 -8.22 2.57
C THR A 58 -6.79 -9.52 1.87
N LEU A 59 -5.58 -10.04 2.14
CA LEU A 59 -5.10 -11.28 1.54
C LEU A 59 -5.94 -12.50 1.99
N ASP A 60 -6.35 -12.55 3.26
CA ASP A 60 -7.23 -13.60 3.79
C ASP A 60 -8.60 -13.58 3.10
N ALA A 61 -9.18 -12.39 2.91
CA ALA A 61 -10.44 -12.23 2.18
C ALA A 61 -10.32 -12.70 0.72
N ILE A 62 -9.25 -12.32 0.02
CA ILE A 62 -8.97 -12.75 -1.35
C ILE A 62 -8.83 -14.28 -1.40
N ALA A 63 -8.06 -14.87 -0.51
CA ALA A 63 -7.83 -16.32 -0.46
C ALA A 63 -9.11 -17.09 -0.15
N ALA A 64 -10.02 -16.53 0.65
CA ALA A 64 -11.32 -17.10 0.97
C ALA A 64 -12.40 -16.82 -0.09
N GLY A 65 -12.10 -16.06 -1.15
CA GLY A 65 -13.09 -15.62 -2.14
C GLY A 65 -14.15 -14.66 -1.58
N LEU A 66 -13.83 -13.97 -0.48
CA LEU A 66 -14.70 -13.02 0.19
C LEU A 66 -14.45 -11.58 -0.29
N PRO A 67 -15.44 -10.68 -0.15
CA PRO A 67 -15.25 -9.26 -0.42
C PRO A 67 -14.14 -8.65 0.45
N ILE A 68 -13.29 -7.82 -0.15
CA ILE A 68 -12.25 -7.07 0.56
C ILE A 68 -12.92 -6.00 1.43
N PRO A 69 -12.72 -5.98 2.76
CA PRO A 69 -13.46 -5.11 3.66
C PRO A 69 -13.11 -3.62 3.53
N ALA A 70 -11.87 -3.30 3.16
CA ALA A 70 -11.40 -1.94 2.94
C ALA A 70 -10.38 -1.91 1.79
N PRO A 71 -10.84 -1.79 0.53
CA PRO A 71 -9.95 -1.78 -0.65
C PRO A 71 -8.96 -0.61 -0.65
N VAL A 72 -9.26 0.47 0.07
CA VAL A 72 -8.35 1.62 0.22
C VAL A 72 -8.21 1.98 1.70
N THR A 73 -6.97 2.08 2.16
CA THR A 73 -6.65 2.57 3.52
C THR A 73 -5.60 3.65 3.47
N LYS A 74 -5.57 4.52 4.48
CA LYS A 74 -4.61 5.60 4.56
C LYS A 74 -3.25 5.07 5.04
N ALA A 75 -2.24 5.13 4.17
CA ALA A 75 -0.85 4.93 4.55
C ALA A 75 -0.24 6.19 5.18
N VAL A 76 0.72 5.99 6.08
CA VAL A 76 1.43 7.04 6.79
C VAL A 76 2.92 6.82 6.56
N GLY A 77 3.58 7.80 5.96
CA GLY A 77 4.97 7.68 5.57
C GLY A 77 5.50 8.90 4.85
N CYS A 78 6.76 8.84 4.46
CA CYS A 78 7.36 9.83 3.58
C CYS A 78 6.79 9.69 2.17
N TYR A 79 6.56 10.79 1.47
CA TYR A 79 6.17 10.74 0.07
C TYR A 79 7.26 10.12 -0.80
N LEU A 80 6.85 9.40 -1.84
CA LEU A 80 7.76 8.97 -2.89
C LEU A 80 8.40 10.22 -3.54
N PRO A 81 9.69 10.15 -3.90
CA PRO A 81 10.35 11.28 -4.57
C PRO A 81 9.75 11.49 -5.97
N THR A 82 9.83 12.69 -6.51
CA THR A 82 9.49 12.94 -7.92
C THR A 82 10.50 12.21 -8.83
N PRO A 83 10.06 11.55 -9.92
CA PRO A 83 10.99 10.89 -10.82
C PRO A 83 11.83 11.91 -11.60
N PRO A 84 13.05 11.52 -12.04
CA PRO A 84 13.90 12.39 -12.85
C PRO A 84 13.20 12.80 -14.16
N GLY A 85 13.24 14.09 -14.52
CA GLY A 85 12.68 14.61 -15.77
C GLY A 85 11.26 15.18 -15.70
N GLU A 86 10.60 15.12 -14.54
CA GLU A 86 9.27 15.74 -14.29
C GLU A 86 9.37 17.03 -13.46
N ARG A 87 10.43 17.84 -13.67
CA ARG A 87 10.63 19.16 -13.02
C ARG A 87 10.22 20.31 -13.91
#